data_AF-A0A9W8YHA0-F1
#
_entry.id   AF-A0A9W8YHA0-F1
#
_cell.length_a   1.000
_cell.length_b   1.000
_cell.length_c   1.000
_cell.angle_alpha   90.00
_cell.angle_beta   90.00
_cell.angle_gamma   90.00
#
_symmetry.space_group_name_H-M   'P 1'
#
loop_
_entity.id
_entity.type
_entity.pdbx_description
1 polymer ?
#
loop_
_entity_poly.entity_id
_entity_poly.type
_entity_poly.pdbx_seq_one_letter_code
_entity_poly.pdbx_strand_id
1 'polypeptide(L)'
;MCHLSARFPTPTTSTTTQDLAPQLLSTIADLNTAVTSLTSAVNAFDGSLLGLLPQSIAVVAAETKVDVTILKATHIAASSANFTADESTQVVDTLATQIGPIQDSLNALKTKVRIFVGVLYMDQ
;
A
#
# COMPACT_ATOMS: atom_id res chain seq x y z
N MET A 1 25.80 12.19 60.36
CA MET A 1 25.58 11.35 59.17
C MET A 1 24.82 12.17 58.15
N CYS A 2 25.49 12.63 57.09
CA CYS A 2 24.84 13.37 55.99
C CYS A 2 24.18 12.37 55.04
N HIS A 3 22.87 12.41 54.91
CA HIS A 3 22.13 11.69 53.87
C HIS A 3 22.12 12.54 52.59
N LEU A 4 22.96 12.18 51.62
CA LEU A 4 22.97 12.77 50.29
C LEU A 4 22.00 11.96 49.40
N SER A 5 20.76 12.41 49.25
CA SER A 5 19.83 11.85 48.26
C SER A 5 20.17 12.40 46.88
N ALA A 6 20.91 11.62 46.09
CA ALA A 6 21.05 11.88 44.66
C ALA A 6 19.72 11.53 43.95
N ARG A 7 19.00 12.55 43.50
CA ARG A 7 17.83 12.38 42.62
C ARG A 7 18.35 12.29 41.19
N PHE A 8 18.39 11.08 40.64
CA PHE A 8 18.63 10.91 39.20
C PHE A 8 17.39 11.42 38.45
N PRO A 9 17.52 12.36 37.50
CA PRO A 9 16.42 12.65 36.59
C PRO A 9 16.14 11.39 35.78
N THR A 10 14.93 10.86 35.86
CA THR A 10 14.46 9.85 34.92
C THR A 10 14.54 10.46 33.52
N PRO A 11 15.17 9.78 32.53
CA PRO A 11 15.10 10.24 31.16
C PRO A 11 13.63 10.11 30.74
N THR A 12 12.92 11.24 30.68
CA THR A 12 11.74 11.33 29.82
C THR A 12 12.27 11.13 28.41
N THR A 13 12.15 9.91 27.88
CA THR A 13 12.14 9.67 26.44
C THR A 13 10.94 10.43 25.90
N SER A 14 11.16 11.71 25.61
CA SER A 14 10.30 12.45 24.70
C SER A 14 10.52 11.81 23.34
N THR A 15 9.81 10.72 23.04
CA THR A 15 9.54 10.36 21.65
C THR A 15 8.71 11.52 21.13
N THR A 16 9.36 12.52 20.54
CA THR A 16 8.67 13.56 19.77
C THR A 16 7.93 12.81 18.68
N THR A 17 6.64 12.54 18.90
CA THR A 17 5.81 11.92 17.89
C THR A 17 5.72 12.93 16.76
N GLN A 18 6.30 12.60 15.62
CA GLN A 18 6.37 13.50 14.49
C GLN A 18 5.00 13.51 13.80
N ASP A 19 4.51 14.67 13.40
CA ASP A 19 3.40 14.74 12.48
C ASP A 19 3.87 14.24 11.10
N LEU A 20 3.28 13.12 10.67
CA LEU A 20 3.57 12.49 9.39
C LEU A 20 2.35 12.52 8.45
N ALA A 21 1.30 13.31 8.74
CA ALA A 21 0.11 13.39 7.89
C ALA A 21 0.44 13.72 6.42
N PRO A 22 1.34 14.67 6.09
CA PRO A 22 1.70 14.93 4.69
C PRO A 22 2.38 13.74 4.00
N GLN A 23 3.18 12.97 4.74
CA GLN A 23 3.87 11.79 4.20
C GLN A 23 2.90 10.63 4.00
N LEU A 24 1.92 10.49 4.89
CA LEU A 24 0.85 9.51 4.75
C LEU A 24 0.00 9.83 3.53
N LEU A 25 -0.45 11.08 3.36
CA LEU A 25 -1.23 11.52 2.19
C LEU A 25 -0.49 11.24 0.88
N SER A 26 0.80 11.59 0.81
CA SER A 26 1.65 11.29 -0.34
C SER A 26 1.74 9.78 -0.61
N THR A 27 1.93 8.98 0.43
CA THR A 27 2.03 7.50 0.29
C THR A 27 0.70 6.88 -0.14
N ILE A 28 -0.45 7.43 0.28
CA ILE A 28 -1.76 7.00 -0.22
C ILE A 28 -1.90 7.37 -1.70
N ALA A 29 -1.43 8.55 -2.14
CA ALA A 29 -1.42 8.89 -3.56
C ALA A 29 -0.52 7.95 -4.39
N ASP A 30 0.64 7.55 -3.84
CA ASP A 30 1.50 6.54 -4.46
C ASP A 30 0.79 5.17 -4.60
N LEU A 31 -0.07 4.81 -3.64
CA LEU A 31 -0.86 3.58 -3.69
C LEU A 31 -1.81 3.55 -4.89
N ASN A 32 -2.44 4.68 -5.23
CA ASN A 32 -3.28 4.79 -6.43
C ASN A 32 -2.47 4.47 -7.69
N THR A 33 -1.24 4.98 -7.76
CA THR A 33 -0.32 4.73 -8.88
C THR A 33 0.10 3.26 -8.94
N ALA A 34 0.35 2.63 -7.79
CA ALA A 34 0.68 1.21 -7.70
C ALA A 34 -0.49 0.32 -8.17
N VAL A 35 -1.72 0.60 -7.72
CA VAL A 35 -2.94 -0.12 -8.14
C VAL A 35 -3.19 0.03 -9.65
N THR A 36 -2.98 1.23 -10.19
CA THR A 36 -3.09 1.49 -11.64
C THR A 36 -2.05 0.70 -12.43
N SER A 37 -0.82 0.61 -11.91
CA SER A 37 0.26 -0.18 -12.52
C SER A 37 -0.09 -1.68 -12.53
N LEU A 38 -0.64 -2.19 -11.42
CA LEU A 38 -1.13 -3.57 -11.32
C LEU A 38 -2.25 -3.83 -12.33
N THR A 39 -3.23 -2.95 -12.42
CA THR A 39 -4.34 -3.05 -13.38
C THR A 39 -3.82 -3.11 -14.82
N SER A 40 -2.82 -2.30 -15.14
CA SER A 40 -2.19 -2.28 -16.46
C SER A 40 -1.46 -3.59 -16.77
N ALA A 41 -0.69 -4.12 -15.81
CA ALA A 41 0.01 -5.39 -15.96
C ALA A 41 -0.97 -6.57 -16.13
N VAL A 42 -2.05 -6.59 -15.37
CA VAL A 42 -3.12 -7.59 -15.47
C VAL A 42 -3.80 -7.53 -16.83
N ASN A 43 -4.14 -6.33 -17.31
CA ASN A 43 -4.76 -6.16 -18.63
C ASN A 43 -3.85 -6.63 -19.78
N ALA A 44 -2.55 -6.38 -19.65
CA ALA A 44 -1.54 -6.83 -20.61
C ALA A 44 -1.25 -8.34 -20.57
N PHE A 45 -1.67 -9.05 -19.52
CA PHE A 45 -1.49 -10.50 -19.42
C PHE A 45 -2.40 -11.22 -20.42
N ASP A 46 -1.83 -11.81 -21.46
CA ASP A 46 -2.57 -12.52 -22.51
C ASP A 46 -2.40 -14.05 -22.46
N GLY A 47 -1.47 -14.54 -21.63
CA GLY A 47 -1.22 -15.97 -21.46
C GLY A 47 -0.53 -16.63 -22.65
N SER A 48 0.04 -15.84 -23.58
CA SER A 48 0.85 -16.37 -24.67
C SER A 48 2.05 -17.14 -24.15
N LEU A 49 2.42 -18.25 -24.78
CA LEU A 49 3.48 -19.15 -24.29
C LEU A 49 4.82 -18.43 -24.03
N LEU A 50 5.22 -17.54 -24.96
CA LEU A 50 6.46 -16.76 -24.83
C LEU A 50 6.30 -15.52 -23.94
N GLY A 51 5.06 -15.05 -23.75
CA GLY A 51 4.72 -13.93 -22.87
C GLY A 51 4.50 -14.35 -21.41
N LEU A 52 4.24 -15.63 -21.15
CA LEU A 52 3.75 -16.10 -19.85
C LEU A 52 4.69 -15.73 -18.70
N LEU A 53 5.98 -16.04 -18.82
CA LEU A 53 6.97 -15.71 -17.79
C LEU A 53 7.16 -14.19 -17.61
N PRO A 54 7.48 -13.40 -18.65
CA PRO A 54 7.67 -11.96 -18.46
C PRO A 54 6.40 -11.23 -18.00
N GLN A 55 5.21 -11.62 -18.49
CA GLN A 55 3.94 -11.05 -18.05
C GLN A 55 3.62 -11.43 -16.60
N SER A 56 3.89 -12.67 -16.17
CA SER A 56 3.72 -13.08 -14.77
C SER A 56 4.62 -12.27 -13.84
N ILE A 57 5.89 -12.09 -14.22
CA ILE A 57 6.83 -11.27 -13.45
C ILE A 57 6.35 -9.82 -13.37
N ALA A 58 5.80 -9.26 -14.46
CA ALA A 58 5.27 -7.90 -14.46
C ALA A 58 4.07 -7.74 -13.50
N VAL A 59 3.15 -8.71 -13.48
CA VAL A 59 2.00 -8.70 -12.55
C VAL A 59 2.49 -8.82 -11.11
N VAL A 60 3.37 -9.77 -10.80
CA VAL A 60 3.93 -9.96 -9.45
C VAL A 60 4.71 -8.73 -8.99
N ALA A 61 5.54 -8.14 -9.85
CA ALA A 61 6.30 -6.94 -9.50
C ALA A 61 5.38 -5.74 -9.21
N ALA A 62 4.29 -5.60 -9.97
CA ALA A 62 3.29 -4.56 -9.73
C ALA A 62 2.51 -4.79 -8.43
N GLU A 63 2.16 -6.04 -8.12
CA GLU A 63 1.53 -6.43 -6.85
C GLU A 63 2.45 -6.18 -5.66
N THR A 64 3.73 -6.55 -5.76
CA THR A 64 4.72 -6.30 -4.72
C THR A 64 4.85 -4.81 -4.44
N LYS A 65 4.74 -3.95 -5.46
CA LYS A 65 4.72 -2.49 -5.28
C LYS A 65 3.49 -2.02 -4.50
N VAL A 66 2.31 -2.60 -4.74
CA VAL A 66 1.10 -2.33 -3.95
C VAL A 66 1.35 -2.70 -2.48
N ASP A 67 1.83 -3.91 -2.23
CA ASP A 67 2.10 -4.42 -0.87
C ASP A 67 3.10 -3.56 -0.11
N VAL A 68 4.24 -3.25 -0.73
CA VAL A 68 5.26 -2.37 -0.12
C VAL A 68 4.68 -1.00 0.19
N THR A 69 3.82 -0.46 -0.67
CA THR A 69 3.20 0.86 -0.44
C THR A 69 2.19 0.82 0.71
N ILE A 70 1.41 -0.27 0.83
CA ILE A 70 0.50 -0.49 1.98
C ILE A 70 1.30 -0.61 3.28
N LEU A 71 2.38 -1.39 3.29
CA LEU A 71 3.24 -1.53 4.46
C LEU A 71 3.87 -0.20 4.87
N LYS A 72 4.33 0.59 3.88
CA LYS A 72 4.86 1.94 4.11
C LYS A 72 3.80 2.86 4.71
N ALA A 73 2.60 2.91 4.13
CA ALA A 73 1.50 3.73 4.66
C ALA A 73 1.13 3.33 6.09
N THR A 74 1.04 2.02 6.36
CA THR A 74 0.75 1.46 7.69
C THR A 74 1.82 1.86 8.70
N HIS A 75 3.10 1.75 8.33
CA HIS A 75 4.20 2.16 9.18
C HIS A 75 4.17 3.66 9.49
N ILE A 76 3.96 4.51 8.47
CA ILE A 76 3.85 5.97 8.65
C ILE A 76 2.69 6.31 9.58
N ALA A 77 1.52 5.73 9.36
CA ALA A 77 0.35 5.96 10.22
C ALA A 77 0.61 5.53 11.67
N ALA A 78 1.27 4.39 11.90
CA ALA A 78 1.60 3.90 13.24
C ALA A 78 2.69 4.74 13.95
N SER A 79 3.58 5.36 13.19
CA SER A 79 4.66 6.21 13.71
C SER A 79 4.27 7.69 13.86
N SER A 80 3.12 8.10 13.31
CA SER A 80 2.66 9.49 13.35
C SER A 80 2.12 9.89 14.72
N ALA A 81 2.18 11.19 15.00
CA ALA A 81 1.37 11.81 16.04
C ALA A 81 -0.12 11.68 15.71
N ASN A 82 -0.97 11.90 16.71
CA ASN A 82 -2.42 12.00 16.51
C ASN A 82 -2.73 13.06 15.46
N PHE A 83 -3.51 12.67 14.46
CA PHE A 83 -3.97 13.59 13.42
C PHE A 83 -4.97 14.61 13.99
N THR A 84 -4.89 15.83 13.49
CA THR A 84 -5.95 16.83 13.66
C THR A 84 -7.23 16.40 12.97
N ALA A 85 -8.34 17.10 13.23
CA ALA A 85 -9.61 16.83 12.55
C ALA A 85 -9.51 17.04 11.03
N ASP A 86 -8.79 18.07 10.60
CA ASP A 86 -8.59 18.40 9.19
C ASP A 86 -7.73 17.34 8.50
N GLU A 87 -6.60 16.94 9.12
CA GLU A 87 -5.75 15.86 8.60
C GLU A 87 -6.48 14.52 8.53
N SER A 88 -7.28 14.20 9.56
CA SER A 88 -8.09 12.98 9.56
C SER A 88 -9.08 12.96 8.39
N THR A 89 -9.74 14.10 8.14
CA THR A 89 -10.66 14.25 7.00
C THR A 89 -9.91 14.06 5.68
N GLN A 90 -8.77 14.72 5.51
CA GLN A 90 -7.95 14.59 4.31
C GLN A 90 -7.47 13.15 4.08
N VAL A 91 -7.05 12.44 5.13
CA VAL A 91 -6.62 11.04 5.04
C VAL A 91 -7.78 10.16 4.59
N VAL A 92 -8.96 10.31 5.19
CA VAL A 92 -10.16 9.54 4.82
C VAL A 92 -10.60 9.84 3.38
N ASP A 93 -10.64 11.11 2.99
CA ASP A 93 -11.00 11.53 1.63
C ASP A 93 -10.01 10.97 0.61
N THR A 94 -8.70 11.02 0.92
CA THR A 94 -7.66 10.49 0.05
C THR A 94 -7.75 8.97 -0.07
N LEU A 95 -8.05 8.25 1.02
CA LEU A 95 -8.32 6.81 0.98
C LEU A 95 -9.57 6.48 0.17
N ALA A 96 -10.63 7.30 0.25
CA ALA A 96 -11.85 7.10 -0.52
C ALA A 96 -11.61 7.17 -2.03
N THR A 97 -10.63 7.97 -2.48
CA THR A 97 -10.24 8.01 -3.90
C THR A 97 -9.72 6.68 -4.45
N GLN A 98 -9.28 5.76 -3.58
CA GLN A 98 -8.78 4.43 -3.96
C GLN A 98 -9.90 3.46 -4.38
N ILE A 99 -11.16 3.73 -4.00
CA ILE A 99 -12.28 2.80 -4.21
C ILE A 99 -12.43 2.46 -5.70
N GLY A 100 -12.44 3.47 -6.57
CA GLY A 100 -12.56 3.28 -8.02
C GLY A 100 -11.40 2.46 -8.60
N PRO A 101 -10.13 2.89 -8.43
CA PRO A 101 -8.97 2.14 -8.92
C PRO A 101 -8.90 0.69 -8.41
N ILE A 102 -9.25 0.44 -7.14
CA ILE A 102 -9.29 -0.93 -6.60
C ILE A 102 -10.40 -1.76 -7.27
N GLN A 103 -11.59 -1.19 -7.47
CA GLN A 103 -12.68 -1.85 -8.19
C GLN A 103 -12.29 -2.21 -9.62
N ASP A 104 -11.63 -1.29 -10.33
CA ASP A 104 -11.14 -1.51 -11.69
C ASP A 104 -10.09 -2.63 -11.74
N SER A 105 -9.14 -2.63 -10.80
CA SER A 105 -8.12 -3.69 -10.68
C SER A 105 -8.75 -5.06 -10.42
N LEU A 106 -9.71 -5.14 -9.48
CA LEU A 106 -10.44 -6.36 -9.18
C LEU A 106 -11.25 -6.86 -10.38
N ASN A 107 -11.86 -5.95 -11.14
CA ASN A 107 -12.59 -6.29 -12.36
C ASN A 107 -11.66 -6.82 -13.46
N ALA A 108 -10.47 -6.22 -13.62
CA ALA A 108 -9.45 -6.70 -14.54
C ALA A 108 -8.98 -8.11 -14.15
N LEU A 109 -8.70 -8.35 -12.87
CA LEU A 109 -8.30 -9.67 -12.34
C LEU A 109 -9.38 -10.73 -12.59
N LYS A 110 -10.65 -10.42 -12.28
CA LYS A 110 -11.79 -11.31 -12.56
C LYS A 110 -11.87 -11.69 -14.03
N THR A 111 -11.69 -10.71 -14.92
CA THR A 111 -11.73 -10.93 -16.37
C THR A 111 -10.60 -11.84 -16.84
N LYS A 112 -9.43 -11.78 -16.18
CA LYS A 112 -8.23 -12.56 -16.53
C LYS A 112 -8.10 -13.89 -15.80
N VAL A 113 -8.98 -14.21 -14.85
CA VAL A 113 -8.82 -15.37 -13.95
C VAL A 113 -8.58 -16.68 -14.70
N ARG A 114 -9.32 -16.94 -15.78
CA ARG A 114 -9.17 -18.17 -16.60
C ARG A 114 -7.82 -18.27 -17.29
N ILE A 115 -7.25 -17.14 -17.68
CA ILE A 115 -5.94 -17.07 -18.34
C ILE A 115 -4.84 -17.34 -17.30
N PHE A 116 -4.96 -16.76 -16.09
CA PHE A 116 -4.00 -16.99 -15.01
C PHE A 116 -3.98 -18.43 -14.51
N VAL A 117 -5.15 -19.05 -14.31
CA VAL A 117 -5.22 -20.43 -13.79
C VAL A 117 -4.98 -21.50 -14.86
N GLY A 118 -4.66 -21.09 -16.09
CA GLY A 118 -4.38 -22.03 -17.17
C GLY A 118 -5.56 -22.96 -17.43
N VAL A 119 -6.81 -22.45 -17.39
CA VAL A 119 -7.95 -23.17 -17.98
C VAL A 119 -7.74 -23.11 -19.49
N LEU A 120 -6.83 -23.96 -19.93
CA LEU A 120 -6.62 -24.36 -21.30
C LEU A 120 -7.89 -25.09 -21.71
N TYR A 121 -8.58 -24.59 -22.74
CA TYR A 121 -9.42 -25.35 -23.66
C TYR A 121 -9.91 -26.72 -23.13
N MET A 122 -10.99 -26.71 -22.36
CA MET A 122 -11.83 -27.89 -22.09
C MET A 122 -13.25 -27.65 -22.59
N ASP A 123 -13.38 -26.90 -23.69
CA ASP A 123 -14.55 -26.91 -24.57
C ASP A 123 -14.09 -27.44 -25.93
N GLN A 124 -13.97 -28.77 -26.01
CA GLN A 124 -14.06 -29.59 -27.22
C GLN A 124 -15.12 -30.66 -26.95
#